data_AF-A0A173QZX8-F1
#
_entry.id   AF-A0A173QZX8-F1
#
_cell.length_a   1.000
_cell.length_b   1.000
_cell.length_c   1.000
_cell.angle_alpha   90.00
_cell.angle_beta   90.00
_cell.angle_gamma   90.00
#
_symmetry.space_group_name_H-M   'P 1'
#
loop_
_entity.id
_entity.type
_entity.pdbx_description
1 polymer ?
#
loop_
_entity_poly.entity_id
_entity_poly.type
_entity_poly.pdbx_seq_one_letter_code
_entity_poly.pdbx_strand_id
1 'polypeptide(L)'
;MEPGTEPDFLLLQKIKNGKSDASEQLIKKYYSSIYQYCLLHTHDRNYAEDLTQETFLHFFASLETYKEYGKTKNYLYRIAGNIIKNFYIKKKEILVEQFPEIIEESMKGVEIRLDIEKAVQYLPDEIKDTAILFFFQGLKQKEIAQILDIKLSLVKYRVSKAKKLLAEYLGE
;
A
#
# COMPACT_ATOMS: atom_id res chain seq x y z
N MET A 1 30.43 0.28 -5.34
CA MET A 1 29.23 0.83 -4.67
C MET A 1 28.20 -0.28 -4.65
N GLU A 2 27.67 -0.63 -3.48
CA GLU A 2 26.64 -1.66 -3.41
C GLU A 2 25.33 -1.20 -4.08
N PRO A 3 24.64 -2.08 -4.83
CA PRO A 3 23.33 -1.76 -5.38
C PRO A 3 22.33 -1.55 -4.23
N GLY A 4 21.83 -0.34 -4.04
CA GLY A 4 20.78 -0.02 -3.05
C GLY A 4 21.03 1.18 -2.15
N THR A 5 22.23 1.75 -2.14
CA THR A 5 22.60 2.89 -1.27
C THR A 5 22.36 4.27 -1.88
N GLU A 6 21.99 4.35 -3.16
CA GLU A 6 21.86 5.64 -3.82
C GLU A 6 20.60 6.40 -3.33
N PRO A 7 20.73 7.68 -2.93
CA PRO A 7 19.60 8.52 -2.58
C PRO A 7 18.57 8.62 -3.71
N ASP A 8 17.30 8.65 -3.36
CA ASP A 8 16.20 8.68 -4.33
C ASP A 8 16.34 9.82 -5.33
N PHE A 9 16.77 11.01 -4.88
CA PHE A 9 16.88 12.17 -5.76
C PHE A 9 17.85 11.93 -6.92
N LEU A 10 18.94 11.16 -6.72
CA LEU A 10 19.88 10.80 -7.77
C LEU A 10 19.28 9.77 -8.71
N LEU A 11 18.61 8.75 -8.18
CA LEU A 11 17.90 7.75 -8.99
C LEU A 11 16.86 8.44 -9.88
N LEU A 12 16.06 9.35 -9.32
CA LEU A 12 15.03 10.09 -10.06
C LEU A 12 15.62 11.00 -11.14
N GLN A 13 16.75 11.67 -10.88
CA GLN A 13 17.44 12.45 -11.92
C GLN A 13 17.97 11.55 -13.05
N LYS A 14 18.57 10.41 -12.73
CA LYS A 14 19.04 9.44 -13.74
C LYS A 14 17.89 8.91 -14.60
N ILE A 15 16.75 8.59 -13.97
CA ILE A 15 15.54 8.13 -14.68
C ILE A 15 15.06 9.21 -15.66
N LYS A 16 14.96 10.48 -15.23
CA LYS A 16 14.57 11.60 -16.11
C LYS A 16 15.53 11.80 -17.28
N ASN A 17 16.81 11.45 -17.10
CA ASN A 17 17.83 11.49 -18.15
C ASN A 17 17.88 10.21 -19.01
N GLY A 18 16.88 9.31 -18.90
CA GLY A 18 16.75 8.12 -19.74
C GLY A 18 17.63 6.93 -19.33
N LYS A 19 18.17 6.91 -18.11
CA LYS A 19 19.01 5.80 -17.61
C LYS A 19 18.13 4.69 -17.02
N SER A 20 18.01 3.57 -17.75
CA SER A 20 17.13 2.45 -17.40
C SER A 20 17.55 1.68 -16.14
N ASP A 21 18.85 1.66 -15.82
CA ASP A 21 19.40 1.00 -14.63
C ASP A 21 18.93 1.65 -13.32
N ALA A 22 18.65 2.96 -13.35
CA ALA A 22 18.15 3.69 -12.19
C ALA A 22 16.67 3.35 -11.88
N SER A 23 15.86 3.07 -12.90
CA SER A 23 14.47 2.61 -12.72
C SER A 23 14.44 1.25 -12.01
N GLU A 24 15.28 0.31 -12.44
CA GLU A 24 15.35 -1.02 -11.84
C GLU A 24 15.80 -0.95 -10.37
N GLN A 25 16.78 -0.11 -10.05
CA GLN A 25 17.21 0.11 -8.67
C GLN A 25 16.10 0.68 -7.79
N LEU A 26 15.33 1.65 -8.31
CA LEU A 26 14.21 2.23 -7.59
C LEU A 26 13.11 1.19 -7.34
N ILE A 27 12.78 0.38 -8.35
CA ILE A 27 11.81 -0.72 -8.22
C ILE A 27 12.31 -1.70 -7.15
N LYS A 28 13.53 -2.22 -7.26
CA LYS A 28 14.10 -3.15 -6.26
C LYS A 28 14.03 -2.61 -4.84
N LYS A 29 14.27 -1.31 -4.66
CA LYS A 29 14.23 -0.64 -3.36
C LYS A 29 12.83 -0.61 -2.71
N TYR A 30 11.78 -0.43 -3.51
CA TYR A 30 10.41 -0.22 -2.99
C TYR A 30 9.42 -1.35 -3.26
N TYR A 31 9.75 -2.28 -4.16
CA TYR A 31 8.83 -3.31 -4.63
C TYR A 31 8.23 -4.11 -3.48
N SER A 32 9.07 -4.62 -2.57
CA SER A 32 8.58 -5.43 -1.44
C SER A 32 7.59 -4.67 -0.55
N SER A 33 7.80 -3.37 -0.31
CA SER A 33 6.90 -2.56 0.51
C SER A 33 5.58 -2.26 -0.20
N ILE A 34 5.61 -1.96 -1.49
CA ILE A 34 4.40 -1.69 -2.28
C ILE A 34 3.62 -2.98 -2.50
N TYR A 35 4.30 -4.09 -2.81
CA TYR A 35 3.68 -5.41 -2.92
C TYR A 35 3.00 -5.83 -1.62
N GLN A 36 3.68 -5.70 -0.48
CA GLN A 36 3.07 -6.02 0.82
C GLN A 36 1.87 -5.13 1.11
N TYR A 37 1.93 -3.84 0.76
CA TYR A 37 0.80 -2.93 0.89
C TYR A 37 -0.39 -3.42 0.06
N CYS A 38 -0.20 -3.69 -1.24
CA CYS A 38 -1.24 -4.20 -2.12
C CYS A 38 -1.79 -5.55 -1.67
N LEU A 39 -0.94 -6.46 -1.18
CA LEU A 39 -1.35 -7.77 -0.68
C LEU A 39 -2.20 -7.67 0.60
N LEU A 40 -1.84 -6.79 1.53
CA LEU A 40 -2.64 -6.55 2.73
C LEU A 40 -3.99 -5.90 2.44
N HIS A 41 -4.13 -5.23 1.30
CA HIS A 41 -5.44 -4.74 0.85
C HIS A 41 -6.25 -5.83 0.13
N THR A 42 -5.64 -6.53 -0.83
CA THR A 42 -6.35 -7.43 -1.75
C THR A 42 -6.55 -8.85 -1.23
N HIS A 43 -5.64 -9.33 -0.39
CA HIS A 43 -5.53 -10.73 0.02
C HIS A 43 -5.41 -11.73 -1.14
N ASP A 44 -4.98 -11.26 -2.31
CA ASP A 44 -4.83 -12.06 -3.52
C ASP A 44 -3.49 -11.72 -4.15
N ARG A 45 -2.67 -12.73 -4.40
CA ARG A 45 -1.31 -12.52 -4.92
C ARG A 45 -1.30 -11.98 -6.34
N ASN A 46 -2.22 -12.43 -7.19
CA ASN A 46 -2.30 -11.99 -8.58
C ASN A 46 -2.71 -10.51 -8.61
N TYR A 47 -3.76 -10.13 -7.87
CA TYR A 47 -4.15 -8.72 -7.78
C TYR A 47 -3.05 -7.88 -7.11
N ALA A 48 -2.37 -8.39 -6.08
CA ALA A 48 -1.27 -7.66 -5.46
C ALA A 48 -0.12 -7.39 -6.43
N GLU A 49 0.27 -8.37 -7.25
CA GLU A 49 1.29 -8.21 -8.28
C GLU A 49 0.88 -7.19 -9.33
N ASP A 50 -0.34 -7.31 -9.87
CA ASP A 50 -0.87 -6.40 -10.90
C ASP A 50 -0.94 -4.95 -10.40
N LEU A 51 -1.51 -4.72 -9.22
CA LEU A 51 -1.63 -3.38 -8.63
C LEU A 51 -0.26 -2.79 -8.29
N THR A 52 0.72 -3.62 -7.93
CA THR A 52 2.10 -3.18 -7.70
C THR A 52 2.74 -2.71 -9.00
N GLN A 53 2.58 -3.47 -10.08
CA GLN A 53 3.09 -3.09 -11.40
C GLN A 53 2.44 -1.78 -11.88
N GLU A 54 1.11 -1.69 -11.78
CA GLU A 54 0.35 -0.48 -12.12
C GLU A 54 0.83 0.74 -11.30
N THR A 55 1.11 0.55 -10.01
CA THR A 55 1.68 1.61 -9.15
C THR A 55 2.98 2.17 -9.70
N PHE A 56 3.93 1.30 -10.07
CA PHE A 56 5.20 1.75 -10.62
C PHE A 56 5.03 2.39 -12.00
N LEU A 57 4.16 1.85 -12.87
CA LEU A 57 3.87 2.45 -14.17
C LEU A 57 3.32 3.88 -14.02
N HIS A 58 2.32 4.08 -13.15
CA HIS A 58 1.77 5.39 -12.85
C HIS A 58 2.82 6.32 -12.22
N PHE A 59 3.65 5.79 -11.33
CA PHE A 59 4.75 6.56 -10.74
C PHE A 59 5.71 7.07 -11.82
N PHE A 60 6.20 6.22 -12.71
CA PHE A 60 7.10 6.63 -13.79
C PHE A 60 6.43 7.61 -14.76
N ALA A 61 5.16 7.40 -15.11
CA ALA A 61 4.40 8.33 -15.94
C ALA A 61 4.23 9.72 -15.29
N SER A 62 4.21 9.78 -13.96
CA SER A 62 4.07 11.03 -13.20
C SER A 62 5.40 11.76 -12.91
N LEU A 63 6.55 11.15 -13.22
CA LEU A 63 7.87 11.70 -12.84
C LEU A 63 8.16 13.08 -13.43
N GLU A 64 7.67 13.36 -14.64
CA GLU A 64 7.85 14.67 -15.27
C GLU A 64 7.24 15.80 -14.44
N THR A 65 6.09 15.56 -13.80
CA THR A 65 5.38 16.56 -12.98
C THR A 65 5.68 16.42 -11.48
N TYR A 66 6.44 15.41 -11.09
CA TYR A 66 6.82 15.14 -9.70
C TYR A 66 7.79 16.21 -9.17
N LYS A 67 7.36 16.92 -8.11
CA LYS A 67 8.11 18.01 -7.47
C LYS A 67 8.56 17.70 -6.04
N GLU A 68 8.12 16.59 -5.45
CA GLU A 68 8.38 16.28 -4.03
C GLU A 68 9.65 15.42 -3.82
N TYR A 69 10.83 16.00 -4.08
CA TYR A 69 12.10 15.32 -3.80
C TYR A 69 12.20 14.90 -2.31
N GLY A 70 12.52 13.62 -2.07
CA GLY A 70 12.71 13.07 -0.71
C GLY A 70 11.50 12.37 -0.09
N LYS A 71 10.37 12.28 -0.80
CA LYS A 71 9.16 11.57 -0.34
C LYS A 71 8.69 10.46 -1.29
N THR A 72 9.61 9.89 -2.08
CA THR A 72 9.31 8.88 -3.11
C THR A 72 8.44 7.75 -2.59
N LYS A 73 8.79 7.20 -1.42
CA LYS A 73 8.04 6.13 -0.75
C LYS A 73 6.60 6.54 -0.44
N ASN A 74 6.39 7.76 0.06
CA ASN A 74 5.05 8.28 0.37
C ASN A 74 4.23 8.49 -0.90
N TYR A 75 4.87 8.98 -1.97
CA TYR A 75 4.19 9.18 -3.24
C TYR A 75 3.77 7.85 -3.88
N LEU A 76 4.62 6.83 -3.81
CA LEU A 76 4.27 5.47 -4.23
C LEU A 76 3.05 4.93 -3.46
N TYR A 77 2.99 5.10 -2.13
CA TYR A 77 1.80 4.69 -1.38
C TYR A 77 0.54 5.48 -1.74
N ARG A 78 0.67 6.78 -2.04
CA ARG A 78 -0.47 7.59 -2.51
C ARG A 78 -1.02 7.04 -3.83
N ILE A 79 -0.14 6.71 -4.76
CA ILE A 79 -0.52 6.10 -6.04
C ILE A 79 -1.17 4.74 -5.79
N ALA A 80 -0.52 3.85 -5.02
CA ALA A 80 -1.04 2.51 -4.73
C ALA A 80 -2.43 2.57 -4.06
N GLY A 81 -2.62 3.44 -3.07
CA GLY A 81 -3.92 3.60 -2.40
C GLY A 81 -5.03 4.06 -3.35
N ASN A 82 -4.72 4.97 -4.27
CA ASN A 82 -5.68 5.40 -5.29
C ASN A 82 -6.05 4.27 -6.25
N ILE A 83 -5.07 3.48 -6.71
CA ILE A 83 -5.31 2.33 -7.60
C ILE A 83 -6.16 1.27 -6.89
N ILE A 84 -5.83 0.92 -5.64
CA ILE A 84 -6.59 -0.04 -4.82
C ILE A 84 -8.05 0.41 -4.64
N LYS A 85 -8.26 1.70 -4.32
CA LYS A 85 -9.61 2.26 -4.19
C LYS A 85 -10.39 2.12 -5.50
N ASN A 86 -9.77 2.45 -6.63
CA ASN A 86 -10.40 2.31 -7.94
C ASN A 86 -10.68 0.85 -8.32
N PHE A 87 -9.78 -0.07 -7.96
CA PHE A 87 -9.97 -1.51 -8.14
C PHE A 87 -11.24 -2.00 -7.42
N TYR A 88 -11.45 -1.62 -6.16
CA TYR A 88 -12.64 -2.03 -5.41
C TYR A 88 -13.93 -1.37 -5.90
N ILE A 89 -13.88 -0.12 -6.36
CA ILE A 89 -15.04 0.53 -7.00
C ILE A 89 -15.48 -0.27 -8.23
N LYS A 90 -14.54 -0.57 -9.14
CA LYS A 90 -14.79 -1.35 -10.36
C LYS A 90 -15.24 -2.79 -10.05
N LYS A 91 -14.59 -3.44 -9.08
CA LYS A 91 -14.95 -4.80 -8.65
C LYS A 91 -16.40 -4.82 -8.13
N LYS A 92 -16.79 -3.84 -7.30
CA LYS A 92 -18.17 -3.72 -6.82
C LYS A 92 -19.17 -3.49 -7.96
N GLU A 93 -18.84 -2.69 -8.97
CA GLU A 93 -19.70 -2.51 -10.14
C GLU A 93 -19.93 -3.83 -10.90
N ILE A 94 -18.88 -4.65 -11.08
CA ILE A 94 -18.98 -5.97 -11.73
C ILE A 94 -19.81 -6.96 -10.89
N LEU A 95 -19.64 -6.95 -9.56
CA LEU A 95 -20.41 -7.79 -8.64
C LEU A 95 -21.91 -7.43 -8.58
N VAL A 96 -22.29 -6.19 -8.92
CA VAL A 96 -23.70 -5.78 -8.97
C VAL A 96 -24.41 -6.33 -10.22
N GLU A 97 -23.66 -6.79 -11.23
CA GLU A 97 -24.20 -7.43 -12.44
C GLU A 97 -24.21 -8.96 -12.38
N GLN A 98 -23.45 -9.57 -11.47
CA GLN A 98 -23.47 -11.01 -11.22
C GLN A 98 -23.28 -11.28 -9.72
N PHE A 99 -24.27 -11.88 -9.06
CA PHE A 99 -24.13 -12.37 -7.69
C PHE A 99 -22.92 -13.30 -7.59
N PRO A 100 -21.95 -13.04 -6.70
CA PRO A 100 -20.90 -14.02 -6.45
C PRO A 100 -21.10 -14.69 -5.10
N GLU A 101 -20.97 -16.01 -5.13
CA GLU A 101 -20.68 -16.83 -3.97
C GLU A 101 -19.33 -16.41 -3.37
N ILE A 102 -19.29 -16.30 -2.06
CA ILE A 102 -18.08 -16.00 -1.30
C ILE A 102 -17.22 -17.27 -1.31
N ILE A 103 -16.07 -17.21 -1.98
CA ILE A 103 -15.05 -18.27 -1.92
C ILE A 103 -14.23 -18.04 -0.64
N GLU A 104 -14.47 -18.87 0.38
CA GLU A 104 -13.59 -18.98 1.55
C GLU A 104 -12.38 -19.85 1.17
N GLU A 105 -11.22 -19.23 0.99
CA GLU A 105 -9.96 -19.98 0.89
C GLU A 105 -9.40 -20.28 2.29
N SER A 106 -9.40 -21.57 2.63
CA SER A 106 -8.79 -22.11 3.83
C SER A 106 -7.27 -22.27 3.68
N MET A 107 -6.50 -21.70 4.62
CA MET A 107 -5.16 -22.21 4.92
C MET A 107 -4.90 -22.14 6.44
N LYS A 108 -4.68 -23.32 7.04
CA LYS A 108 -4.25 -23.51 8.43
C LYS A 108 -2.72 -23.46 8.52
N GLY A 109 -2.21 -22.76 9.53
CA GLY A 109 -0.91 -23.02 10.15
C GLY A 109 0.18 -21.94 10.02
N VAL A 110 0.03 -20.78 10.68
CA VAL A 110 1.09 -19.94 11.32
C VAL A 110 0.37 -18.96 12.27
N GLU A 111 -0.16 -19.46 13.39
CA GLU A 111 -1.32 -18.89 14.11
C GLU A 111 -1.24 -17.36 14.40
N ILE A 112 -0.17 -16.82 15.00
CA ILE A 112 -0.21 -15.41 15.49
C ILE A 112 -0.08 -14.35 14.37
N ARG A 113 0.77 -14.56 13.36
CA ARG A 113 0.93 -13.58 12.25
C ARG A 113 -0.22 -13.65 11.26
N LEU A 114 -0.76 -14.84 11.00
CA LEU A 114 -1.96 -14.99 10.17
C LEU A 114 -3.15 -14.28 10.80
N ASP A 115 -3.30 -14.35 12.12
CA ASP A 115 -4.44 -13.77 12.81
C ASP A 115 -4.45 -12.24 12.69
N ILE A 116 -3.29 -11.59 12.79
CA ILE A 116 -3.18 -10.12 12.62
C ILE A 116 -3.44 -9.68 11.17
N GLU A 117 -2.88 -10.38 10.17
CA GLU A 117 -3.11 -10.05 8.76
C GLU A 117 -4.57 -10.27 8.34
N LYS A 118 -5.22 -11.31 8.88
CA LYS A 118 -6.66 -11.54 8.71
C LYS A 118 -7.49 -10.50 9.46
N ALA A 119 -7.13 -10.14 10.69
CA ALA A 119 -7.84 -9.14 11.49
C ALA A 119 -7.94 -7.80 10.76
N VAL A 120 -6.88 -7.41 10.03
CA VAL A 120 -6.87 -6.19 9.22
C VAL A 120 -7.95 -6.22 8.13
N GLN A 121 -8.34 -7.38 7.59
CA GLN A 121 -9.39 -7.47 6.58
C GLN A 121 -10.77 -7.06 7.09
N TYR A 122 -11.04 -7.28 8.37
CA TYR A 122 -12.30 -6.92 9.01
C TYR A 122 -12.38 -5.44 9.40
N LEU A 123 -11.30 -4.68 9.23
CA LEU A 123 -11.33 -3.25 9.45
C LEU A 123 -12.12 -2.55 8.33
N PRO A 124 -12.95 -1.54 8.67
CA PRO A 124 -13.52 -0.63 7.68
C PRO A 124 -12.42 -0.01 6.81
N ASP A 125 -12.65 0.14 5.50
CA ASP A 125 -11.64 0.54 4.51
C ASP A 125 -10.80 1.75 4.95
N GLU A 126 -11.46 2.81 5.43
CA GLU A 126 -10.78 4.02 5.91
C GLU A 126 -9.81 3.79 7.08
N ILE A 127 -10.14 2.85 7.96
CA ILE A 127 -9.33 2.45 9.11
C ILE A 127 -8.25 1.47 8.65
N LYS A 128 -8.58 0.56 7.73
CA LYS A 128 -7.67 -0.42 7.11
C LYS A 128 -6.47 0.26 6.46
N ASP A 129 -6.69 1.27 5.61
CA ASP A 129 -5.63 2.06 4.96
C ASP A 129 -4.64 2.63 6.00
N THR A 130 -5.19 3.24 7.06
CA THR A 130 -4.39 3.85 8.12
C THR A 130 -3.64 2.80 8.93
N ALA A 131 -4.27 1.67 9.22
CA ALA A 131 -3.68 0.57 9.97
C ALA A 131 -2.51 -0.07 9.21
N ILE A 132 -2.68 -0.34 7.92
CA ILE A 132 -1.63 -0.93 7.08
C ILE A 132 -0.42 0.00 6.99
N LEU A 133 -0.64 1.29 6.67
CA LEU A 133 0.45 2.26 6.59
C LEU A 133 1.20 2.44 7.93
N PHE A 134 0.50 2.36 9.06
CA PHE A 134 1.12 2.57 10.37
C PHE A 134 1.80 1.30 10.91
N PHE A 135 1.07 0.19 11.04
CA PHE A 135 1.56 -1.01 11.73
C PHE A 135 2.47 -1.88 10.87
N PHE A 136 2.22 -1.94 9.55
CA PHE A 136 2.95 -2.84 8.66
C PHE A 136 4.02 -2.11 7.85
N GLN A 137 3.73 -0.89 7.42
CA GLN A 137 4.68 -0.09 6.64
C GLN A 137 5.57 0.83 7.51
N GLY A 138 5.27 0.93 8.81
CA GLY A 138 6.09 1.66 9.79
C GLY A 138 6.10 3.18 9.59
N LEU A 139 5.11 3.74 8.91
CA LEU A 139 5.07 5.18 8.60
C LEU A 139 4.65 6.01 9.80
N LYS A 140 5.20 7.23 9.91
CA LYS A 140 4.79 8.18 10.95
C LYS A 140 3.42 8.73 10.61
N GLN A 141 2.60 9.01 11.62
CA GLN A 141 1.25 9.56 11.44
C GLN A 141 1.21 10.86 10.60
N LYS A 142 2.27 11.68 10.66
CA LYS A 142 2.41 12.87 9.80
C LYS A 142 2.59 12.53 8.32
N GLU A 143 3.29 11.45 8.01
CA GLU A 143 3.48 10.97 6.63
C GLU A 143 2.17 10.37 6.13
N ILE A 144 1.49 9.57 6.96
CA ILE A 144 0.18 8.99 6.64
C ILE A 144 -0.85 10.08 6.34
N ALA A 145 -0.87 11.18 7.11
CA ALA A 145 -1.74 12.32 6.86
C ALA A 145 -1.53 12.92 5.46
N GLN A 146 -0.28 12.99 4.99
CA GLN A 146 0.06 13.50 3.66
C GLN A 146 -0.30 12.49 2.56
N ILE A 147 -0.04 11.20 2.79
CA ILE A 147 -0.35 10.13 1.84
C ILE A 147 -1.84 10.06 1.57
N LEU A 148 -2.64 9.99 2.65
CA LEU A 148 -4.08 9.85 2.60
C LEU A 148 -4.84 11.17 2.42
N ASP A 149 -4.15 12.31 2.41
CA ASP A 149 -4.73 13.64 2.27
C ASP A 149 -5.79 13.98 3.34
N ILE A 150 -5.48 13.68 4.59
CA ILE A 150 -6.38 13.87 5.74
C ILE A 150 -5.69 14.59 6.90
N LYS A 151 -6.49 15.17 7.80
CA LYS A 151 -5.97 15.83 9.00
C LYS A 151 -5.24 14.82 9.90
N LEU A 152 -4.11 15.25 10.49
CA LEU A 152 -3.35 14.45 11.46
C LEU A 152 -4.21 13.98 12.64
N SER A 153 -5.19 14.78 13.07
CA SER A 153 -6.16 14.38 14.10
C SER A 153 -7.00 13.17 13.70
N LEU A 154 -7.41 13.09 12.43
CA LEU A 154 -8.14 11.95 11.90
C LEU A 154 -7.25 10.71 11.83
N VAL A 155 -5.97 10.86 11.44
CA VAL A 155 -4.99 9.75 11.49
C VAL A 155 -4.86 9.21 12.92
N LYS A 156 -4.69 10.09 13.92
CA LYS A 156 -4.60 9.69 15.33
C LYS A 156 -5.83 8.89 15.77
N TYR A 157 -7.02 9.38 15.43
CA TYR A 157 -8.27 8.68 15.70
C TYR A 157 -8.31 7.30 15.03
N ARG A 158 -8.02 7.22 13.73
CA ARG A 158 -8.03 5.97 12.96
C ARG A 158 -7.00 4.96 13.48
N VAL A 159 -5.79 5.40 13.85
CA VAL A 159 -4.80 4.53 14.51
C VAL A 159 -5.33 4.00 15.84
N SER A 160 -5.91 4.85 16.68
CA SER A 160 -6.48 4.42 17.96
C SER A 160 -7.64 3.44 17.77
N LYS A 161 -8.53 3.72 16.81
CA LYS A 161 -9.66 2.85 16.49
C LYS A 161 -9.21 1.52 15.90
N ALA A 162 -8.21 1.52 15.03
CA ALA A 162 -7.59 0.29 14.50
C ALA A 162 -7.05 -0.59 15.62
N LYS A 163 -6.31 -0.03 16.59
CA LYS A 163 -5.81 -0.80 17.75
C LYS A 163 -6.95 -1.49 18.52
N LYS A 164 -8.04 -0.77 18.79
CA LYS A 164 -9.19 -1.32 19.51
C LYS A 164 -9.83 -2.48 18.73
N LEU A 165 -10.11 -2.27 17.45
CA LEU A 165 -10.74 -3.29 16.61
C LEU A 165 -9.86 -4.54 16.43
N LEU A 166 -8.54 -4.35 16.29
CA LEU A 166 -7.61 -5.46 16.20
C LEU A 166 -7.49 -6.23 17.53
N ALA A 167 -7.47 -5.54 18.67
CA ALA A 167 -7.47 -6.19 19.99
C ALA A 167 -8.77 -6.99 20.23
N GLU A 168 -9.92 -6.39 19.94
CA GLU A 168 -11.23 -7.06 20.01
C GLU A 168 -11.27 -8.33 19.15
N TYR A 169 -10.69 -8.29 17.95
CA TYR A 169 -10.61 -9.46 17.06
C TYR A 169 -9.68 -10.56 17.61
N LEU A 170 -8.57 -10.18 18.24
CA LEU A 170 -7.60 -11.11 18.82
C LEU A 170 -8.02 -11.67 20.18
N GLY A 171 -9.16 -11.22 20.73
CA GLY A 171 -9.67 -11.66 22.02
C GLY A 171 -8.89 -11.09 23.22
N GLU A 172 -8.24 -9.93 23.05
CA GLU A 172 -7.54 -9.18 24.10
C GLU A 172 -8.36 -8.02 24.67
#